data_AF-A0A351J413-F1
#
_entry.id   AF-A0A351J413-F1
#
_cell.length_a   1.000
_cell.length_b   1.000
_cell.length_c   1.000
_cell.angle_alpha   90.00
_cell.angle_beta   90.00
_cell.angle_gamma   90.00
#
_symmetry.space_group_name_H-M   'P 1'
#
loop_
_entity.id
_entity.type
_entity.pdbx_description
1 polymer ?
#
loop_
_entity_poly.entity_id
_entity_poly.type
_entity_poly.pdbx_seq_one_letter_code
_entity_poly.pdbx_strand_id
1 'polypeptide(L)'
;MDDSENNDQYYDYHLKTTSWVFEALKSVLTEEKPDFTLVNIQSADSIGHRFGPDSFEVAQAVKLIDQEIGKLFSYMKKSDILSDTAVMILADHGMSPVSKAIPINVLMN
;
A
#
# COMPACT_ATOMS: atom_id res chain seq x y z
N MET A 1 -1.86 -3.31 28.45
CA MET A 1 -0.77 -2.43 28.02
C MET A 1 -1.37 -1.55 26.95
N ASP A 2 -1.06 -0.26 26.95
CA ASP A 2 -1.60 0.67 25.96
C ASP A 2 -0.92 0.37 24.62
N ASP A 3 -1.65 -0.29 23.72
CA ASP A 3 -1.13 -0.69 22.40
C ASP A 3 -1.13 0.48 21.40
N SER A 4 -1.50 1.70 21.82
CA SER A 4 -1.58 2.89 20.95
C SER A 4 -0.23 3.29 20.37
N GLU A 5 0.84 3.38 21.17
CA GLU A 5 2.19 3.71 20.67
C GLU A 5 2.69 2.69 19.64
N ASN A 6 2.36 1.42 19.83
CA ASN A 6 2.70 0.35 18.89
C ASN A 6 1.88 0.48 17.59
N ASN A 7 0.61 0.85 17.68
CA ASN A 7 -0.26 1.08 16.54
C ASN A 7 0.18 2.29 15.70
N ASP A 8 0.55 3.39 16.34
CA ASP A 8 1.02 4.60 15.65
C ASP A 8 2.35 4.32 14.92
N GLN A 9 3.31 3.68 15.60
CA GLN A 9 4.58 3.30 14.97
C GLN A 9 4.37 2.34 13.79
N TYR A 10 3.46 1.37 13.94
CA TYR A 10 3.11 0.43 12.88
C TYR A 10 2.50 1.16 11.67
N TYR A 11 1.53 2.02 11.90
CA TYR A 11 0.87 2.81 10.87
C TYR A 11 1.87 3.70 10.10
N ASP A 12 2.68 4.47 10.83
CA ASP A 12 3.69 5.35 10.25
C ASP A 12 4.74 4.60 9.43
N TYR A 13 5.16 3.43 9.92
CA TYR A 13 6.10 2.56 9.20
C TYR A 13 5.56 2.15 7.82
N HIS A 14 4.29 1.75 7.74
CA HIS A 14 3.68 1.31 6.48
C HIS A 14 3.44 2.47 5.51
N LEU A 15 3.06 3.66 6.00
CA LEU A 15 2.97 4.86 5.16
C LEU A 15 4.33 5.29 4.62
N LYS A 16 5.36 5.34 5.49
CA LYS A 16 6.71 5.71 5.08
C LYS A 16 7.28 4.75 4.03
N THR A 17 7.06 3.45 4.23
CA THR A 17 7.49 2.43 3.27
C THR A 17 6.78 2.60 1.92
N THR A 18 5.49 2.96 1.92
CA THR A 18 4.75 3.28 0.68
C THR A 18 5.42 4.40 -0.10
N SER A 19 5.64 5.56 0.52
CA SER A 19 6.28 6.69 -0.17
C SER A 19 7.71 6.34 -0.63
N TRP A 20 8.46 5.57 0.16
CA TRP A 20 9.78 5.11 -0.24
C TRP A 20 9.74 4.22 -1.50
N VAL A 21 8.78 3.29 -1.59
CA VAL A 21 8.61 2.44 -2.79
C VAL A 21 8.31 3.29 -4.03
N PHE A 22 7.49 4.33 -3.91
CA PHE A 22 7.21 5.23 -5.04
C PHE A 22 8.43 6.05 -5.48
N GLU A 23 9.24 6.54 -4.54
CA GLU A 23 10.50 7.21 -4.88
C GLU A 23 11.50 6.24 -5.52
N ALA A 24 11.61 5.00 -5.00
CA ALA A 24 12.45 3.97 -5.60
C ALA A 24 11.99 3.62 -7.03
N LEU A 25 10.67 3.45 -7.24
CA LEU A 25 10.10 3.21 -8.56
C LEU A 25 10.43 4.34 -9.53
N LYS A 26 10.29 5.59 -9.10
CA LYS A 26 10.66 6.76 -9.90
C LYS A 26 12.13 6.75 -10.28
N SER A 27 13.05 6.45 -9.34
CA SER A 27 14.48 6.29 -9.64
C SER A 27 14.73 5.20 -10.67
N VAL A 28 14.13 4.02 -10.51
CA VAL A 28 14.27 2.89 -11.47
C VAL A 28 13.78 3.28 -12.87
N LEU A 29 12.61 3.91 -12.99
CA LEU A 29 12.09 4.36 -14.29
C LEU A 29 12.99 5.40 -14.96
N THR A 30 13.75 6.17 -14.19
CA THR A 30 14.61 7.24 -14.69
C THR A 30 15.99 6.74 -15.09
N GLU A 31 16.61 5.96 -14.21
CA GLU A 31 18.01 5.56 -14.28
C GLU A 31 18.17 4.27 -15.10
N GLU A 32 17.31 3.29 -14.86
CA GLU A 32 17.42 1.96 -15.47
C GLU A 32 16.57 1.81 -16.74
N LYS A 33 15.49 2.58 -16.87
CA LYS A 33 14.59 2.59 -18.03
C LYS A 33 14.16 1.19 -18.51
N PRO A 34 13.60 0.35 -17.61
CA PRO A 34 13.25 -1.02 -17.95
C PRO A 34 12.05 -1.11 -18.91
N ASP A 35 12.02 -2.14 -19.75
CA ASP A 35 10.88 -2.44 -20.63
C ASP A 35 9.64 -2.96 -19.86
N PHE A 36 9.85 -3.53 -18.67
CA PHE A 36 8.80 -4.08 -17.84
C PHE A 36 9.11 -3.88 -16.35
N THR A 37 8.13 -3.37 -15.60
CA THR A 37 8.26 -3.12 -14.16
C THR A 37 7.03 -3.63 -13.42
N LEU A 38 7.27 -4.31 -12.29
CA LEU A 38 6.25 -4.67 -11.33
C LEU A 38 6.56 -3.97 -10.00
N VAL A 39 5.53 -3.39 -9.40
CA VAL A 39 5.60 -2.75 -8.08
C VAL A 39 4.47 -3.29 -7.21
N ASN A 40 4.77 -3.57 -5.95
CA ASN A 40 3.80 -4.00 -4.95
C ASN A 40 3.73 -2.97 -3.82
N ILE A 41 2.52 -2.54 -3.47
CA ILE A 41 2.23 -1.58 -2.40
C ILE A 41 1.36 -2.27 -1.36
N GLN A 42 1.89 -2.43 -0.14
CA GLN A 42 1.30 -3.32 0.89
C GLN A 42 0.52 -2.59 1.99
N SER A 43 0.60 -1.26 2.06
CA SER A 43 0.13 -0.50 3.24
C SER A 43 -1.37 -0.65 3.49
N ALA A 44 -2.21 -0.62 2.45
CA ALA A 44 -3.65 -0.79 2.61
C ALA A 44 -4.03 -2.14 3.23
N ASP A 45 -3.35 -3.23 2.82
CA ASP A 45 -3.57 -4.57 3.37
C ASP A 45 -3.07 -4.69 4.81
N SER A 46 -1.82 -4.30 5.07
CA SER A 46 -1.21 -4.38 6.40
C SER A 46 -1.99 -3.56 7.44
N ILE A 47 -2.36 -2.33 7.07
CA ILE A 47 -3.18 -1.45 7.92
C ILE A 47 -4.59 -2.02 8.08
N GLY A 48 -5.20 -2.55 7.01
CA GLY A 48 -6.51 -3.18 7.07
C GLY A 48 -6.56 -4.40 7.99
N HIS A 49 -5.50 -5.22 8.01
CA HIS A 49 -5.37 -6.33 8.94
C HIS A 49 -5.26 -5.88 10.41
N ARG A 50 -4.60 -4.74 10.66
CA ARG A 50 -4.37 -4.23 12.01
C ARG A 50 -5.56 -3.47 12.58
N PHE A 51 -6.20 -2.62 11.79
CA PHE A 51 -7.23 -1.67 12.23
C PHE A 51 -8.65 -2.02 11.76
N GLY A 52 -8.77 -2.93 10.79
CA GLY A 52 -10.03 -3.28 10.13
C GLY A 52 -10.23 -2.53 8.80
N PRO A 53 -10.97 -3.10 7.84
CA PRO A 53 -11.07 -2.57 6.48
C PRO A 53 -11.79 -1.22 6.39
N ASP A 54 -12.69 -0.93 7.33
CA ASP A 54 -13.49 0.30 7.36
C ASP A 54 -12.88 1.40 8.25
N SER A 55 -11.61 1.25 8.65
CA SER A 55 -10.95 2.16 9.59
C SER A 55 -10.52 3.47 8.92
N PHE A 56 -10.33 4.51 9.74
CA PHE A 56 -9.79 5.80 9.27
C PHE A 56 -8.37 5.64 8.70
N GLU A 57 -7.56 4.79 9.33
CA GLU A 57 -6.19 4.47 8.93
C GLU A 57 -6.14 3.87 7.52
N VAL A 58 -7.05 2.93 7.18
CA VAL A 58 -7.12 2.36 5.83
C VAL A 58 -7.48 3.43 4.80
N ALA A 59 -8.49 4.26 5.09
CA ALA A 59 -8.89 5.34 4.18
C ALA A 59 -7.74 6.32 3.91
N GLN A 60 -6.95 6.63 4.94
CA GLN A 60 -5.79 7.50 4.83
C GLN A 60 -4.62 6.85 4.09
N ALA A 61 -4.40 5.55 4.27
CA ALA A 61 -3.41 4.79 3.51
C ALA A 61 -3.75 4.77 2.01
N VAL A 62 -5.00 4.47 1.66
CA VAL A 62 -5.46 4.50 0.26
C VAL A 62 -5.33 5.90 -0.34
N LYS A 63 -5.65 6.95 0.43
CA LYS A 63 -5.46 8.33 0.00
C LYS A 63 -4.00 8.68 -0.26
N LEU A 64 -3.07 8.20 0.56
CA LEU A 64 -1.64 8.38 0.31
C LEU A 64 -1.21 7.67 -0.97
N ILE A 65 -1.67 6.43 -1.18
CA ILE A 65 -1.38 5.66 -2.41
C ILE A 65 -1.86 6.42 -3.66
N ASP A 66 -3.10 6.91 -3.64
CA ASP A 66 -3.66 7.73 -4.74
C ASP A 66 -2.81 8.98 -5.02
N GLN A 67 -2.38 9.69 -3.97
CA GLN A 67 -1.52 10.86 -4.10
C GLN A 67 -0.15 10.51 -4.72
N GLU A 68 0.48 9.42 -4.28
CA GLU A 68 1.78 8.99 -4.81
C GLU A 68 1.66 8.53 -6.27
N ILE A 69 0.58 7.83 -6.64
CA ILE A 69 0.27 7.51 -8.05
C ILE A 69 0.16 8.80 -8.87
N GLY A 70 -0.58 9.80 -8.38
CA GLY A 70 -0.71 11.09 -9.05
C GLY A 70 0.62 11.82 -9.25
N LYS A 71 1.51 11.78 -8.25
CA LYS A 71 2.88 12.34 -8.35
C LYS A 71 3.71 11.58 -9.40
N LEU A 72 3.66 10.25 -9.39
CA LEU A 72 4.38 9.42 -10.34
C LEU A 72 3.91 9.69 -11.78
N PHE A 73 2.60 9.70 -12.02
CA PHE A 73 2.03 10.00 -13.35
C PHE A 73 2.41 11.41 -13.82
N SER A 74 2.37 12.39 -12.92
CA SER A 74 2.81 13.76 -13.21
C SER A 74 4.29 13.81 -13.61
N TYR A 75 5.14 13.02 -12.95
CA TYR A 75 6.55 12.88 -13.30
C TYR A 75 6.73 12.20 -14.66
N MET A 76 6.14 11.02 -14.85
CA MET A 76 6.24 10.25 -16.10
C MET A 76 5.77 11.07 -17.30
N LYS A 77 4.72 11.88 -17.16
CA LYS A 77 4.24 12.78 -18.21
C LYS A 77 5.23 13.90 -18.53
N LYS A 78 5.86 14.51 -17.52
CA LYS A 78 6.87 15.57 -17.71
C LYS A 78 8.16 15.05 -18.34
N SER A 79 8.49 13.79 -18.07
CA SER A 79 9.68 13.11 -18.59
C SER A 79 9.44 12.35 -19.90
N ASP A 80 8.26 12.49 -20.51
CA ASP A 80 7.83 11.76 -21.73
C ASP A 80 7.91 10.22 -21.62
N ILE A 81 7.97 9.68 -20.40
CA ILE A 81 7.93 8.23 -20.14
C ILE A 81 6.51 7.70 -20.39
N LEU A 82 5.50 8.48 -19.99
CA LEU A 82 4.11 8.03 -20.03
C LEU A 82 3.57 7.85 -21.46
N SER A 83 4.15 8.53 -22.45
CA SER A 83 3.67 8.47 -23.84
C SER A 83 3.89 7.11 -24.50
N ASP A 84 4.87 6.34 -24.01
CA ASP A 84 5.23 5.00 -24.51
C ASP A 84 5.05 3.91 -23.43
N THR A 85 4.36 4.21 -22.33
CA THR A 85 4.16 3.27 -21.22
C THR A 85 2.68 2.96 -21.01
N ALA A 86 2.31 1.69 -21.09
CA ALA A 86 1.02 1.21 -20.58
C ALA A 86 1.09 0.98 -19.07
N VAL A 87 0.20 1.60 -18.30
CA VAL A 87 0.12 1.42 -16.84
C VAL A 87 -1.16 0.67 -16.48
N MET A 88 -1.02 -0.38 -15.68
CA MET A 88 -2.13 -1.14 -15.11
C MET A 88 -2.04 -1.11 -13.58
N ILE A 89 -3.15 -0.80 -12.92
CA ILE A 89 -3.26 -0.79 -11.46
C ILE A 89 -4.26 -1.86 -11.08
N LEU A 90 -3.81 -2.81 -10.27
CA LEU A 90 -4.54 -4.03 -9.93
C LEU A 90 -4.52 -4.23 -8.41
N ALA A 91 -5.46 -5.03 -7.91
CA ALA A 91 -5.41 -5.62 -6.58
C ALA A 91 -5.58 -7.13 -6.73
N ASP A 92 -4.93 -7.90 -5.86
CA ASP A 92 -5.07 -9.35 -5.78
C ASP A 92 -6.34 -9.75 -5.01
N HIS A 93 -6.71 -8.99 -3.99
CA HIS A 93 -7.93 -9.21 -3.21
C HIS A 93 -8.50 -7.94 -2.56
N GLY A 94 -9.69 -8.08 -1.95
CA GLY A 94 -10.27 -7.11 -1.02
C GLY A 94 -10.06 -7.53 0.43
N MET A 95 -10.79 -6.91 1.37
CA MET A 95 -10.74 -7.24 2.80
C MET A 95 -12.16 -7.26 3.37
N SER A 96 -12.41 -8.09 4.39
CA SER A 96 -13.70 -8.18 5.08
C SER A 96 -13.53 -8.02 6.59
N PRO A 97 -14.49 -7.40 7.30
CA PRO A 97 -14.41 -7.25 8.74
C PRO A 97 -14.49 -8.61 9.43
N VAL A 98 -13.66 -8.81 10.44
CA VAL A 98 -13.65 -10.02 11.30
C VAL A 98 -13.83 -9.62 12.75
N SER A 99 -14.69 -10.32 13.47
CA SER A 99 -15.07 -9.96 14.86
C SER A 99 -14.93 -11.10 15.86
N LYS A 100 -14.70 -12.33 15.38
CA LYS A 100 -14.68 -13.52 16.24
C LYS A 100 -13.65 -14.53 15.74
N ALA A 101 -12.79 -14.98 16.66
CA ALA A 101 -11.96 -16.16 16.46
C ALA A 101 -12.75 -17.45 16.74
N ILE A 102 -12.45 -18.51 15.98
CA ILE A 102 -12.96 -19.86 16.26
C ILE A 102 -11.81 -20.66 16.89
N PRO A 103 -11.79 -20.84 18.23
CA PRO A 103 -10.74 -21.60 18.90
C PRO A 103 -10.99 -23.10 18.73
N ILE A 104 -10.50 -23.66 17.62
CA ILE A 104 -10.67 -25.08 17.27
C ILE A 104 -10.18 -25.99 18.41
N ASN A 105 -9.10 -25.62 19.09
CA ASN A 105 -8.53 -26.34 20.22
C ASN A 105 -9.44 -26.42 21.47
N VAL A 106 -10.48 -25.59 21.55
CA VAL A 106 -11.50 -25.65 22.62
C VAL A 106 -12.72 -26.45 22.17
N LEU A 107 -13.06 -26.36 20.89
CA LEU A 107 -14.28 -26.94 20.33
C LEU A 107 -14.16 -28.42 19.97
N MET A 108 -12.94 -28.93 19.79
CA MET A 108 -12.67 -30.32 19.39
C MET A 108 -12.12 -31.22 20.51
N ASN A 109 -12.34 -30.85 21.78
CA ASN A 109 -12.03 -31.69 22.94
C ASN A 109 -13.22 -32.57 23.34
#